data_AF-A0A968MK21-F1
#
_entry.id   AF-A0A968MK21-F1
#
_cell.length_a   1.000
_cell.length_b   1.000
_cell.length_c   1.000
_cell.angle_alpha   90.00
_cell.angle_beta   90.00
_cell.angle_gamma   90.00
#
_symmetry.space_group_name_H-M   'P 1'
#
loop_
_entity.id
_entity.type
_entity.pdbx_description
1 polymer ?
#
loop_
_entity_poly.entity_id
_entity_poly.type
_entity_poly.pdbx_seq_one_letter_code
_entity_poly.pdbx_strand_id
1 'polypeptide(L)'
;MAIRKCFWWNTDIIFKSASNNYISKLNALRNNSIKGYDSIPDYQKAEPVNIQFENPGLDFSKQKAENLVKKVSAVFRQYPDILSGKAYVYAIESNYYMVNTEGSTVIVPLNLIAIRVSARIKTNGEQFN
;
A
#
# COMPACT_ATOMS: atom_id res chain seq x y z
N MET A 1 14.74 43.30 -18.06
CA MET A 1 14.69 43.66 -16.62
C MET A 1 13.47 43.10 -15.86
N ALA A 2 12.47 42.48 -16.49
CA ALA A 2 11.24 42.02 -15.80
C ALA A 2 11.40 40.72 -14.99
N ILE A 3 12.20 39.76 -15.47
CA ILE A 3 12.32 38.41 -14.86
C ILE A 3 12.89 38.46 -13.43
N ARG A 4 13.99 39.19 -13.20
CA ARG A 4 14.60 39.33 -11.87
C ARG A 4 13.63 39.92 -10.85
N LYS A 5 12.87 40.94 -11.25
CA LYS A 5 11.90 41.62 -10.39
C LYS A 5 10.75 40.67 -10.01
N CYS A 6 10.30 39.86 -10.96
CA CYS A 6 9.27 38.83 -10.71
C CYS A 6 9.74 37.78 -9.69
N PHE A 7 10.98 37.28 -9.82
CA PHE A 7 11.55 36.35 -8.86
C PHE A 7 11.67 36.96 -7.46
N TRP A 8 12.24 38.16 -7.35
CA TRP A 8 12.40 38.83 -6.06
C TRP A 8 11.05 39.07 -5.39
N TRP A 9 10.05 39.50 -6.15
CA TRP A 9 8.71 39.75 -5.61
C TRP A 9 8.02 38.46 -5.11
N ASN A 10 8.10 37.37 -5.88
CA ASN A 10 7.54 36.09 -5.45
C ASN A 10 8.22 35.59 -4.17
N THR A 11 9.56 35.58 -4.13
CA THR A 11 10.29 35.13 -2.93
C THR A 11 10.00 36.01 -1.72
N ASP A 12 9.92 37.33 -1.90
CA ASP A 12 9.60 38.27 -0.81
C ASP A 12 8.19 38.04 -0.24
N ILE A 13 7.19 37.81 -1.11
CA ILE A 13 5.83 37.46 -0.67
C ILE A 13 5.82 36.15 0.12
N ILE A 14 6.44 35.10 -0.42
CA ILE A 14 6.46 33.78 0.22
C ILE A 14 7.22 33.84 1.55
N PHE A 15 8.35 34.54 1.60
CA PHE A 15 9.12 34.73 2.84
C PHE A 15 8.32 35.47 3.91
N LYS A 16 7.69 36.60 3.55
CA LYS A 16 6.85 37.37 4.49
C LYS A 16 5.67 36.56 4.99
N SER A 17 5.01 35.81 4.10
CA SER A 17 3.93 34.89 4.48
C SER A 17 4.40 33.80 5.44
N ALA A 18 5.52 33.14 5.14
CA ALA A 18 6.09 32.12 6.01
C ALA A 18 6.50 32.67 7.38
N SER A 19 7.13 33.85 7.41
CA SER A 19 7.53 34.54 8.64
C SER A 19 6.32 34.90 9.50
N ASN A 20 5.28 35.50 8.90
CA ASN A 20 4.05 35.82 9.61
C ASN A 20 3.36 34.56 10.16
N ASN A 21 3.33 33.47 9.39
CA ASN A 21 2.80 32.18 9.84
C ASN A 21 3.60 31.63 11.02
N TYR A 22 4.93 31.67 10.96
CA TYR A 22 5.80 31.23 12.05
C TYR A 22 5.57 32.03 13.34
N ILE A 23 5.56 33.36 13.24
CA ILE A 23 5.30 34.25 14.39
C ILE A 23 3.90 34.01 14.96
N SER A 24 2.90 33.84 14.09
CA SER A 24 1.52 33.56 14.52
C SER A 24 1.43 32.22 15.27
N LYS A 25 2.10 31.17 14.77
CA LYS A 25 2.19 29.88 15.47
C LYS A 25 2.91 29.99 16.81
N LEU A 26 4.03 30.73 16.87
CA LEU A 26 4.76 30.94 18.12
C LEU A 26 3.91 31.69 19.16
N ASN A 27 3.17 32.72 18.73
CA ASN A 27 2.25 33.46 19.60
C ASN A 27 1.08 32.56 20.04
N ALA A 28 0.55 31.72 19.16
CA ALA A 28 -0.49 30.76 19.51
C ALA A 28 -0.01 29.74 20.55
N LEU A 29 1.23 29.23 20.42
CA LEU A 29 1.86 28.34 21.39
C LEU A 29 2.09 29.01 22.74
N ARG A 30 2.55 30.28 22.75
CA ARG A 30 2.72 31.05 24.00
C ARG A 30 1.38 31.28 24.70
N ASN A 31 0.36 31.69 23.95
CA ASN A 31 -0.96 32.04 24.49
C ASN A 31 -1.78 30.80 24.90
N ASN A 32 -1.64 29.68 24.20
CA ASN A 32 -2.29 28.40 24.50
C ASN A 32 -1.30 27.36 25.04
N SER A 33 -0.28 27.80 25.79
CA SER A 33 0.65 26.87 26.42
C SER A 33 -0.08 26.07 27.48
N ILE A 34 -0.32 24.79 27.21
CA ILE A 34 -0.81 23.85 28.21
C ILE A 34 0.32 23.70 29.23
N LYS A 35 0.08 24.11 30.48
CA LYS A 35 1.08 23.97 31.56
C LYS A 35 1.54 22.50 31.64
N GLY A 36 2.84 22.27 31.45
CA GLY A 36 3.44 20.94 31.46
C GLY A 36 3.75 20.35 30.08
N TYR A 37 3.34 20.98 28.97
CA TYR A 37 3.70 20.53 27.62
C TYR A 37 5.21 20.53 27.38
N ASP A 38 5.92 21.58 27.80
CA ASP A 38 7.38 21.69 27.67
C ASP A 38 8.16 20.60 28.46
N SER A 39 7.49 19.94 29.41
CA SER A 39 8.08 18.86 30.23
C SER A 39 7.84 17.48 29.62
N ILE A 40 7.00 17.36 28.58
CA ILE A 40 6.79 16.11 27.88
C ILE A 40 7.93 15.98 26.87
N PRO A 41 8.79 14.96 26.98
CA PRO A 41 9.79 14.73 25.95
C PRO A 41 9.10 14.46 24.61
N ASP A 42 9.47 15.21 23.57
CA ASP A 42 8.86 15.14 22.23
C ASP A 42 8.93 13.73 21.61
N TYR A 43 9.85 12.89 22.10
CA TYR A 43 9.97 11.48 21.72
C TYR A 43 10.40 10.65 22.94
N GLN A 44 9.48 9.84 23.48
CA GLN A 44 9.85 8.77 24.40
C GLN A 44 10.32 7.57 23.61
N LYS A 45 11.48 7.02 23.97
CA LYS A 45 11.93 5.75 23.41
C LYS A 45 10.89 4.68 23.74
N ALA A 46 10.39 4.00 22.71
CA ALA A 46 9.59 2.81 22.93
C ALA A 46 10.50 1.63 23.27
N GLU A 47 10.00 0.71 24.10
CA GLU A 47 10.68 -0.56 24.34
C GLU A 47 10.69 -1.39 23.03
N PRO A 48 11.83 -1.98 22.64
CA PRO A 48 11.94 -2.72 21.40
C PRO A 48 11.05 -3.97 21.44
N VAL A 49 10.24 -4.13 20.40
CA VAL A 49 9.34 -5.27 20.25
C VAL A 49 9.90 -6.26 19.25
N ASN A 50 10.08 -7.52 19.67
CA ASN A 50 10.44 -8.63 18.80
C ASN A 50 9.27 -9.59 18.68
N ILE A 51 8.61 -9.61 17.53
CA ILE A 51 7.48 -10.49 17.24
C ILE A 51 7.78 -11.28 15.98
N GLN A 52 7.73 -12.60 16.10
CA GLN A 52 7.72 -13.51 14.97
C GLN A 52 6.41 -14.26 14.98
N PHE A 53 5.58 -14.02 13.96
CA PHE A 53 4.36 -14.79 13.77
C PHE A 53 4.69 -16.18 13.23
N GLU A 54 3.93 -17.17 13.67
CA GLU A 54 4.07 -18.54 13.19
C GLU A 54 3.70 -18.61 11.71
N ASN A 55 4.59 -19.18 10.89
CA ASN A 55 4.28 -19.46 9.49
C ASN A 55 3.79 -20.91 9.39
N PRO A 56 2.49 -21.14 9.11
CA PRO A 56 1.99 -22.50 8.90
C PRO A 56 2.56 -23.14 7.62
N GLY A 57 3.26 -22.38 6.79
CA GLY A 57 3.76 -22.79 5.49
C GLY A 57 2.64 -22.95 4.47
N LEU A 58 3.01 -23.08 3.20
CA LEU A 58 2.06 -23.30 2.13
C LEU A 58 2.17 -24.73 1.56
N ASP A 59 1.30 -25.65 1.98
CA ASP A 59 1.20 -26.99 1.38
C ASP A 59 0.45 -26.96 0.03
N PHE A 60 1.05 -26.26 -0.94
CA PHE A 60 0.53 -26.13 -2.28
C PHE A 60 1.58 -26.53 -3.32
N SER A 61 1.58 -27.82 -3.67
CA SER A 61 2.50 -28.36 -4.68
C SER A 61 2.08 -27.99 -6.11
N LYS A 62 3.05 -28.00 -7.02
CA LYS A 62 2.81 -27.82 -8.46
C LYS A 62 1.75 -28.79 -8.99
N GLN A 63 1.75 -30.04 -8.53
CA GLN A 63 0.80 -31.05 -8.98
C GLN A 63 -0.64 -30.75 -8.52
N LYS A 64 -0.82 -30.25 -7.28
CA LYS A 64 -2.10 -29.76 -6.79
C LYS A 64 -2.58 -28.58 -7.64
N ALA A 65 -1.69 -27.63 -7.95
CA ALA A 65 -1.98 -26.48 -8.80
C ALA A 65 -2.43 -26.90 -10.22
N GLU A 66 -1.68 -27.80 -10.86
CA GLU A 66 -2.00 -28.31 -12.19
C GLU A 66 -3.35 -29.03 -12.23
N ASN A 67 -3.62 -29.87 -11.23
CA ASN A 67 -4.90 -30.56 -11.12
C ASN A 67 -6.06 -29.58 -10.96
N LEU A 68 -5.86 -28.52 -10.16
CA LEU A 68 -6.87 -27.50 -9.93
C LEU A 68 -7.13 -26.69 -11.21
N VAL A 69 -6.08 -26.24 -11.91
CA VAL A 69 -6.19 -25.55 -13.21
C VAL A 69 -6.88 -26.43 -14.24
N LYS A 70 -6.55 -27.72 -14.33
CA LYS A 70 -7.19 -28.68 -15.26
C LYS A 70 -8.68 -28.84 -14.96
N LYS A 71 -9.06 -29.00 -13.69
CA LYS A 71 -10.47 -29.10 -13.29
C LYS A 71 -11.26 -27.84 -13.63
N VAL A 72 -10.73 -26.66 -13.28
CA VAL A 72 -11.39 -25.37 -13.53
C VAL A 72 -11.49 -25.09 -15.03
N SER A 73 -10.42 -25.33 -15.78
CA SER A 73 -10.42 -25.11 -17.23
C SER A 73 -11.29 -26.11 -18.00
N ALA A 74 -11.52 -27.31 -17.48
CA ALA A 74 -12.42 -28.29 -18.10
C ALA A 74 -13.88 -27.81 -18.14
N VAL A 75 -14.30 -27.00 -17.16
CA VAL A 75 -15.67 -26.44 -17.14
C VAL A 75 -15.95 -25.62 -18.39
N PHE A 76 -14.95 -24.90 -18.92
CA PHE A 76 -15.13 -24.11 -20.14
C PHE A 76 -15.51 -24.94 -21.37
N ARG A 77 -15.16 -26.22 -21.40
CA ARG A 77 -15.53 -27.11 -22.52
C ARG A 77 -17.02 -27.45 -22.55
N GLN A 78 -17.73 -27.26 -21.45
CA GLN A 78 -19.17 -27.50 -21.36
C GLN A 78 -19.99 -26.36 -21.98
N TYR A 79 -19.36 -25.23 -22.28
CA TYR A 79 -20.04 -24.03 -22.78
C TYR A 79 -19.54 -23.69 -24.20
N PRO A 80 -20.28 -24.06 -25.26
CA PRO A 80 -19.84 -23.86 -26.65
C PRO A 80 -19.74 -22.39 -27.06
N ASP A 81 -20.40 -21.47 -26.34
CA ASP A 81 -20.37 -20.03 -26.62
C ASP A 81 -19.05 -19.36 -26.19
N ILE A 82 -18.24 -20.04 -25.37
CA ILE A 82 -16.93 -19.55 -24.91
C ILE A 82 -15.89 -19.77 -26.01
N LEU A 83 -15.43 -18.67 -26.64
CA LEU A 83 -14.38 -18.70 -27.66
C LEU A 83 -13.00 -19.06 -27.07
N SER A 84 -12.70 -18.52 -25.89
CA SER A 84 -11.42 -18.78 -25.21
C SER A 84 -11.58 -18.62 -23.71
N GLY A 85 -11.16 -19.62 -22.95
CA GLY A 85 -11.12 -19.59 -21.49
C GLY A 85 -9.70 -19.83 -20.99
N LYS A 86 -9.27 -19.08 -19.98
CA LYS A 86 -7.98 -19.24 -19.31
C LYS A 86 -8.21 -19.28 -17.81
N ALA A 87 -7.51 -20.21 -17.15
CA ALA A 87 -7.48 -20.33 -15.71
C ALA A 87 -6.02 -20.28 -15.24
N TYR A 88 -5.76 -19.47 -14.23
CA TYR A 88 -4.46 -19.29 -13.61
C TYR A 88 -4.61 -19.56 -12.12
N VAL A 89 -3.59 -20.18 -11.54
CA VAL A 89 -3.47 -20.34 -10.09
C VAL A 89 -2.16 -19.70 -9.68
N TYR A 90 -2.23 -18.87 -8.64
CA TYR A 90 -1.11 -18.20 -8.02
C TYR A 90 -0.99 -18.72 -6.60
N ALA A 91 0.23 -19.05 -6.21
CA ALA A 91 0.59 -19.42 -4.85
C ALA A 91 1.81 -18.57 -4.48
N ILE A 92 1.68 -17.77 -3.44
CA ILE A 92 2.70 -16.86 -2.96
C ILE A 92 2.94 -17.17 -1.49
N GLU A 93 4.20 -17.43 -1.16
CA GLU A 93 4.70 -17.55 0.20
C GLU A 93 5.81 -16.51 0.35
N SER A 94 5.67 -15.63 1.34
CA SER A 94 6.60 -14.53 1.57
C SER A 94 6.66 -14.17 3.06
N ASN A 95 7.73 -13.52 3.48
CA ASN A 95 7.88 -12.98 4.83
C ASN A 95 8.05 -11.46 4.74
N TYR A 96 7.20 -10.73 5.46
CA TYR A 96 7.33 -9.29 5.63
C TYR A 96 8.17 -8.99 6.87
N TYR A 97 9.23 -8.22 6.67
CA TYR A 97 10.16 -7.80 7.73
C TYR A 97 9.99 -6.30 7.99
N MET A 98 9.68 -5.96 9.23
CA MET A 98 9.69 -4.58 9.71
C MET A 98 10.80 -4.44 10.76
N VAL A 99 11.72 -3.52 10.50
CA VAL A 99 12.80 -3.16 11.43
C VAL A 99 12.81 -1.65 11.61
N ASN A 100 12.89 -1.17 12.85
CA ASN A 100 12.96 0.26 13.15
C ASN A 100 14.29 0.65 13.84
N THR A 101 14.55 1.95 13.94
CA THR A 101 15.77 2.51 14.57
C THR A 101 15.82 2.29 16.08
N GLU A 102 14.71 1.93 16.70
CA GLU A 102 14.61 1.62 18.13
C GLU A 102 14.92 0.14 18.42
N GLY A 103 15.20 -0.67 17.38
CA GLY A 103 15.59 -2.07 17.51
C GLY A 103 14.42 -3.06 17.54
N SER A 104 13.20 -2.60 17.27
CA SER A 104 12.05 -3.49 17.11
C SER A 104 12.14 -4.25 15.79
N THR A 105 11.85 -5.55 15.84
CA THR A 105 11.78 -6.44 14.68
C THR A 105 10.44 -7.18 14.66
N VAL A 106 9.70 -7.08 13.56
CA VAL A 106 8.45 -7.82 13.36
C VAL A 106 8.55 -8.62 12.07
N ILE A 107 8.27 -9.92 12.16
CA ILE A 107 8.26 -10.85 11.03
C ILE A 107 6.85 -11.39 10.87
N VAL A 108 6.21 -11.06 9.75
CA VAL A 108 4.85 -11.52 9.42
C VAL A 108 4.89 -12.40 8.18
N PRO A 109 4.52 -13.69 8.26
CA PRO A 109 4.39 -14.55 7.10
C PRO A 109 3.13 -14.20 6.31
N LEU A 110 3.25 -14.20 4.98
CA LEU A 110 2.18 -13.96 4.03
C LEU A 110 2.06 -15.17 3.09
N ASN A 111 0.94 -15.86 3.24
CA ASN A 111 0.58 -17.02 2.42
C ASN A 111 -0.70 -16.69 1.64
N LEU A 112 -0.63 -16.70 0.31
CA LEU A 112 -1.75 -16.38 -0.57
C LEU A 112 -1.89 -17.43 -1.67
N ILE A 113 -3.08 -18.03 -1.79
CA ILE A 113 -3.49 -18.80 -2.96
C ILE A 113 -4.63 -18.04 -3.64
N ALA A 114 -4.48 -17.74 -4.93
CA ALA A 114 -5.49 -17.07 -5.72
C ALA A 114 -5.72 -17.82 -7.03
N ILE A 115 -7.00 -17.90 -7.44
CA ILE A 115 -7.40 -18.46 -8.72
C ILE A 115 -7.94 -17.32 -9.57
N ARG A 116 -7.40 -17.14 -10.77
CA ARG A 116 -7.89 -16.16 -11.74
C ARG A 116 -8.44 -16.86 -12.96
N VAL A 117 -9.68 -16.52 -13.30
CA VAL A 117 -10.42 -17.12 -14.39
C VAL A 117 -10.82 -16.00 -15.35
N SER A 118 -10.56 -16.19 -16.64
CA SER A 118 -10.95 -15.23 -17.68
C SER A 118 -11.51 -15.95 -18.89
N ALA A 119 -12.69 -15.57 -19.35
CA ALA A 119 -13.33 -16.13 -20.53
C ALA A 119 -13.72 -15.02 -21.51
N ARG A 120 -13.72 -15.35 -22.81
CA ARG A 120 -14.20 -14.48 -23.89
C ARG A 120 -15.32 -15.21 -24.62
N ILE A 121 -16.44 -14.54 -24.80
CA ILE A 121 -17.63 -15.04 -25.48
C ILE A 121 -17.83 -14.22 -26.74
N LYS A 122 -18.33 -14.83 -27.82
CA LYS A 122 -18.77 -14.08 -29.01
C LYS A 122 -20.22 -13.71 -28.82
N THR A 123 -20.51 -12.43 -28.65
CA THR A 123 -21.87 -11.90 -28.79
C THR A 123 -22.04 -11.43 -30.24
N ASN A 124 -23.09 -11.89 -30.92
CA ASN A 124 -23.50 -11.31 -32.19
C ASN A 124 -23.87 -9.85 -31.90
N GLY A 125 -23.10 -8.92 -32.48
CA GLY A 125 -23.11 -7.52 -32.09
C GLY A 125 -24.46 -6.85 -32.35
N GLU A 126 -25.03 -6.29 -31.30
CA GLU A 126 -25.69 -5.00 -31.42
C GLU A 126 -24.74 -3.96 -30.83
N GLN A 127 -24.31 -3.04 -31.69
CA GLN A 127 -23.64 -1.83 -31.24
C GLN A 127 -24.71 -0.96 -30.59
N PHE A 128 -24.59 -0.73 -29.29
CA PHE A 128 -25.32 0.35 -28.64
C PHE A 128 -24.65 1.65 -29.07
N ASN A 129 -25.32 2.37 -29.98
CA ASN A 129 -25.14 3.80 -30.20
C ASN A 129 -25.42 4.59 -28.92
#